data_AF-K1U8A1-F1
#
_entry.id   AF-K1U8A1-F1
#
_cell.length_a   1.000
_cell.length_b   1.000
_cell.length_c   1.000
_cell.angle_alpha   90.00
_cell.angle_beta   90.00
_cell.angle_gamma   90.00
#
_symmetry.space_group_name_H-M   'P 1'
#
loop_
_entity.id
_entity.type
_entity.pdbx_description
1 polymer ?
#
loop_
_entity_poly.entity_id
_entity_poly.type
_entity_poly.pdbx_seq_one_letter_code
_entity_poly.pdbx_strand_id
1 'polypeptide(L)'
;GTVRGDFALFWIDVRDQQLTVFPEGQTTGRMMTNAGRTRSRGAELSLQISPRRDLDFNVAYGYTDARFLRYRSGNDDYAGKRVPYAPQHTFSAAATWSRPTGLGWLGDVVVQAGVQGAGPIEWNEENSLREPFYALVNASIRFEHRRWSLGVWGRNLTETDYNVFYFKSIGNEFVQRGRPRSFGITLTLNID
;
A
#
# COMPACT_ATOMS: atom_id res chain seq x y z
N GLY A 1 8.44 -8.68 -27.38
CA GLY A 1 7.73 -8.42 -26.13
C GLY A 1 6.61 -7.43 -26.32
N THR A 2 5.76 -7.27 -25.32
CA THR A 2 4.65 -6.31 -25.29
C THR A 2 4.82 -5.36 -24.11
N VAL A 3 4.39 -4.11 -24.28
CA VAL A 3 4.28 -3.14 -23.20
C VAL A 3 2.87 -2.58 -23.23
N ARG A 4 2.22 -2.55 -22.06
CA ARG A 4 0.93 -1.91 -21.83
C ARG A 4 1.08 -0.97 -20.64
N GLY A 5 0.32 0.10 -20.64
CA GLY A 5 0.35 0.99 -19.52
C GLY A 5 -0.74 2.03 -19.57
N ASP A 6 -1.00 2.58 -18.40
CA ASP A 6 -2.03 3.56 -18.15
C ASP A 6 -1.39 4.70 -17.35
N PHE A 7 -1.78 5.92 -17.67
CA PHE A 7 -1.34 7.11 -16.96
C PHE A 7 -2.52 8.04 -16.76
N ALA A 8 -2.60 8.62 -15.57
CA ALA A 8 -3.63 9.59 -15.22
C ALA A 8 -3.03 10.78 -14.48
N LEU A 9 -3.60 11.96 -14.73
CA LEU A 9 -3.45 13.13 -13.89
C LEU A 9 -4.80 13.42 -13.26
N PHE A 10 -4.81 13.80 -11.98
CA PHE A 10 -6.05 14.11 -11.29
C PHE A 10 -5.97 15.40 -10.48
N TRP A 11 -7.12 16.04 -10.36
CA TRP A 11 -7.38 17.16 -9.47
C TRP A 11 -8.76 16.98 -8.86
N ILE A 12 -8.82 16.85 -7.55
CA ILE A 12 -10.01 16.54 -6.78
C ILE A 12 -10.16 17.64 -5.72
N ASP A 13 -11.30 18.30 -5.72
CA ASP A 13 -11.68 19.31 -4.73
C ASP A 13 -12.84 18.75 -3.92
N VAL A 14 -12.65 18.63 -2.60
CA VAL A 14 -13.70 18.11 -1.71
C VAL A 14 -14.14 19.24 -0.80
N ARG A 15 -15.45 19.45 -0.74
CA ARG A 15 -16.09 20.40 0.18
C ARG A 15 -16.82 19.61 1.26
N ASP A 16 -16.89 20.22 2.44
CA ASP A 16 -17.60 19.69 3.60
C ASP A 16 -17.14 18.28 4.01
N GLN A 17 -15.84 18.01 3.86
CA GLN A 17 -15.27 16.70 4.13
C GLN A 17 -15.38 16.34 5.62
N GLN A 18 -16.05 15.25 5.94
CA GLN A 18 -16.06 14.72 7.29
C GLN A 18 -14.74 13.99 7.58
N LEU A 19 -14.11 14.35 8.70
CA LEU A 19 -12.95 13.66 9.26
C LEU A 19 -13.32 13.01 10.58
N THR A 20 -12.76 11.83 10.81
CA THR A 20 -12.78 11.17 12.10
C THR A 20 -11.64 11.72 12.96
N VAL A 21 -11.99 12.38 14.06
CA VAL A 21 -11.07 12.86 15.09
C VAL A 21 -11.25 12.08 16.39
N PHE A 22 -10.23 12.07 17.23
CA PHE A 22 -10.32 11.46 18.57
C PHE A 22 -10.71 12.54 19.60
N PRO A 23 -11.67 12.26 20.50
CA PRO A 23 -12.07 13.21 21.53
C PRO A 23 -10.90 13.54 22.48
N GLU A 24 -10.88 14.77 22.99
CA GLU A 24 -9.91 15.18 24.00
C GLU A 24 -10.21 14.56 25.37
N GLY A 25 -9.17 14.43 26.21
CA GLY A 25 -9.31 13.98 27.59
C GLY A 25 -9.42 12.46 27.78
N GLN A 26 -10.27 12.03 28.71
CA GLN A 26 -10.43 10.61 29.11
C GLN A 26 -11.52 9.87 28.33
N THR A 27 -12.14 10.51 27.35
CA THR A 27 -13.18 9.89 26.54
C THR A 27 -12.56 8.97 25.50
N THR A 28 -13.13 7.78 25.33
CA THR A 28 -12.76 6.84 24.27
C THR A 28 -13.73 6.95 23.11
N GLY A 29 -13.27 6.65 21.90
CA GLY A 29 -14.12 6.62 20.71
C GLY A 29 -13.65 7.56 19.61
N ARG A 30 -14.56 7.87 18.69
CA ARG A 30 -14.31 8.66 17.49
C ARG A 30 -15.41 9.70 17.35
N MET A 31 -15.03 10.93 17.06
CA MET A 31 -15.95 12.03 16.72
C MET A 31 -15.79 12.37 15.25
N MET A 32 -16.86 12.87 14.62
CA MET A 32 -16.80 13.42 13.27
C MET A 32 -16.73 14.93 13.35
N THR A 33 -15.82 15.52 12.58
CA THR A 33 -15.75 16.97 12.36
C THR A 33 -15.78 17.26 10.87
N ASN A 34 -16.22 18.46 10.49
CA ASN A 34 -16.20 18.88 9.10
C ASN A 34 -14.94 19.71 8.84
N ALA A 35 -14.04 19.17 8.02
CA ALA A 35 -12.78 19.78 7.65
C ALA A 35 -12.87 20.82 6.54
N GLY A 36 -14.06 21.36 6.27
CA GLY A 36 -14.30 22.51 5.41
C GLY A 36 -13.98 22.25 3.94
N ARG A 37 -12.71 22.31 3.54
CA ARG A 37 -12.28 22.05 2.15
C ARG A 37 -10.92 21.40 2.08
N THR A 38 -10.82 20.34 1.28
CA THR A 38 -9.55 19.68 0.95
C THR A 38 -9.33 19.65 -0.56
N ARG A 39 -8.07 19.47 -0.95
CA ARG A 39 -7.69 19.23 -2.34
C ARG A 39 -6.73 18.06 -2.40
N SER A 40 -6.98 17.14 -3.32
CA SER A 40 -6.04 16.11 -3.72
C SER A 40 -5.68 16.28 -5.19
N ARG A 41 -4.39 16.30 -5.51
CA ARG A 41 -3.92 16.37 -6.91
C ARG A 41 -2.72 15.47 -7.07
N GLY A 42 -2.52 14.96 -8.27
CA GLY A 42 -1.49 13.96 -8.45
C GLY A 42 -1.45 13.32 -9.82
N ALA A 43 -0.66 12.26 -9.87
CA ALA A 43 -0.41 11.48 -11.06
C ALA A 43 -0.30 10.00 -10.69
N GLU A 44 -0.79 9.13 -11.56
CA GLU A 44 -0.66 7.68 -11.42
C GLU A 44 -0.14 7.09 -12.72
N LEU A 45 0.75 6.11 -12.61
CA LEU A 45 1.34 5.37 -13.70
C LEU A 45 1.27 3.88 -13.38
N SER A 46 0.80 3.08 -14.33
CA SER A 46 0.85 1.62 -14.29
C SER A 46 1.45 1.10 -15.59
N LEU A 47 2.40 0.17 -15.49
CA LEU A 47 3.08 -0.44 -16.62
C LEU A 47 3.12 -1.97 -16.45
N GLN A 48 2.74 -2.67 -17.51
CA GLN A 48 2.92 -4.11 -17.66
C GLN A 48 3.83 -4.37 -18.86
N ILE A 49 4.98 -5.00 -18.60
CA ILE A 49 6.05 -5.20 -19.58
C ILE A 49 6.33 -6.70 -19.68
N SER A 50 6.08 -7.29 -20.85
CA SER A 50 6.33 -8.71 -21.12
C SER A 50 7.39 -8.82 -22.25
N PRO A 51 8.69 -8.64 -21.95
CA PRO A 51 9.73 -8.65 -22.99
C PRO A 51 9.79 -9.99 -23.73
N ARG A 52 9.52 -11.08 -23.02
CA ARG A 52 9.41 -12.45 -23.52
C ARG A 52 8.10 -13.08 -23.03
N ARG A 53 7.77 -14.27 -23.52
CA ARG A 53 6.54 -15.01 -23.11
C ARG A 53 6.63 -15.61 -21.71
N ASP A 54 7.85 -15.75 -21.19
CA ASP A 54 8.17 -16.39 -19.91
C ASP A 54 8.46 -15.38 -18.80
N LEU A 55 8.43 -14.07 -19.09
CA LEU A 55 8.90 -13.03 -18.19
C LEU A 55 7.99 -11.81 -18.25
N ASP A 56 7.40 -11.46 -17.12
CA ASP A 56 6.50 -10.34 -16.92
C ASP A 56 7.01 -9.42 -15.83
N PHE A 57 6.95 -8.11 -16.08
CA PHE A 57 7.19 -7.07 -15.09
C PHE A 57 5.93 -6.22 -14.93
N ASN A 58 5.58 -5.92 -13.69
CA ASN A 58 4.52 -4.98 -13.34
C ASN A 58 5.14 -3.86 -12.51
N VAL A 59 4.91 -2.61 -12.90
CA VAL A 59 5.40 -1.43 -12.18
C VAL A 59 4.24 -0.45 -12.03
N ALA A 60 3.98 0.01 -10.81
CA ALA A 60 3.01 1.06 -10.56
C ALA A 60 3.63 2.14 -9.66
N TYR A 61 3.27 3.39 -9.92
CA TYR A 61 3.69 4.53 -9.13
C TYR A 61 2.56 5.55 -9.03
N GLY A 62 2.29 6.01 -7.82
CA GLY A 62 1.33 7.07 -7.52
C GLY A 62 2.01 8.22 -6.80
N TYR A 63 1.69 9.44 -7.20
CA TYR A 63 2.00 10.65 -6.47
C TYR A 63 0.73 11.40 -6.11
N THR A 64 0.55 11.72 -4.83
CA THR A 64 -0.63 12.43 -4.32
C THR A 64 -0.23 13.55 -3.37
N ASP A 65 -0.61 14.80 -3.70
CA ASP A 65 -0.51 15.96 -2.81
C ASP A 65 -1.91 16.30 -2.28
N ALA A 66 -2.31 15.63 -1.20
CA ALA A 66 -3.55 15.87 -0.48
C ALA A 66 -3.34 16.88 0.66
N ARG A 67 -4.06 18.00 0.63
CA ARG A 67 -3.93 19.08 1.63
C ARG A 67 -5.28 19.64 2.06
N PHE A 68 -5.33 20.12 3.30
CA PHE A 68 -6.40 21.00 3.77
C PHE A 68 -6.26 22.36 3.10
N LEU A 69 -7.31 22.81 2.41
CA LEU A 69 -7.38 24.18 1.89
C LEU A 69 -7.98 25.13 2.93
N ARG A 70 -8.97 24.65 3.70
CA ARG A 70 -9.58 25.37 4.81
C ARG A 70 -10.02 24.37 5.86
N TYR A 71 -9.36 24.34 7.01
CA TYR A 71 -9.79 23.51 8.12
C TYR A 71 -9.45 24.19 9.43
N ARG A 72 -10.48 24.53 10.20
CA ARG A 72 -10.35 25.04 11.56
C ARG A 72 -11.03 24.09 12.53
N SER A 73 -10.36 23.76 13.62
CA SER A 73 -10.91 22.97 14.71
C SER A 73 -10.68 23.73 16.01
N GLY A 74 -11.74 24.30 16.58
CA GLY A 74 -11.60 25.22 17.71
C GLY A 74 -10.73 26.43 17.36
N ASN A 75 -9.62 26.61 18.08
CA ASN A 75 -8.65 27.69 17.86
C ASN A 75 -7.54 27.33 16.85
N ASP A 76 -7.43 26.07 16.45
CA ASP A 76 -6.37 25.59 15.56
C ASP A 76 -6.76 25.74 14.09
N ASP A 77 -5.78 26.12 13.26
CA ASP A 77 -5.90 26.22 11.80
C ASP A 77 -4.92 25.26 11.13
N TYR A 78 -5.46 24.26 10.43
CA TYR A 78 -4.70 23.24 9.74
C TYR A 78 -4.60 23.50 8.23
N ALA A 79 -4.95 24.70 7.75
CA ALA A 79 -4.79 25.05 6.35
C ALA A 79 -3.33 24.84 5.87
N GLY A 80 -3.17 24.21 4.70
CA GLY A 80 -1.88 23.91 4.09
C GLY A 80 -1.22 22.61 4.57
N LYS A 81 -1.68 22.06 5.71
CA LYS A 81 -1.26 20.75 6.23
C LYS A 81 -1.76 19.63 5.32
N ARG A 82 -1.06 18.49 5.38
CA ARG A 82 -1.41 17.29 4.64
C ARG A 82 -2.59 16.59 5.29
N VAL A 83 -3.45 16.02 4.45
CA VAL A 83 -4.53 15.16 4.91
C VAL A 83 -3.92 13.88 5.50
N PRO A 84 -4.26 13.48 6.74
CA PRO A 84 -3.72 12.27 7.34
C PRO A 84 -4.06 11.01 6.54
N TYR A 85 -3.25 9.96 6.72
CA TYR A 85 -3.43 8.64 6.07
C TYR A 85 -3.29 8.63 4.53
N ALA A 86 -2.90 9.75 3.91
CA ALA A 86 -2.65 9.84 2.48
C ALA A 86 -1.13 9.89 2.19
N PRO A 87 -0.47 8.75 1.89
CA PRO A 87 0.94 8.76 1.51
C PRO A 87 1.15 9.57 0.24
N GLN A 88 2.22 10.38 0.23
CA GLN A 88 2.53 11.18 -0.96
C GLN A 88 2.99 10.37 -2.16
N HIS A 89 3.67 9.27 -1.88
CA HIS A 89 4.26 8.39 -2.88
C HIS A 89 3.81 6.98 -2.58
N THR A 90 3.32 6.27 -3.57
CA THR A 90 3.07 4.84 -3.50
C THR A 90 3.78 4.20 -4.68
N PHE A 91 4.38 3.04 -4.47
CA PHE A 91 5.02 2.32 -5.56
C PHE A 91 4.90 0.83 -5.36
N SER A 92 4.87 0.11 -6.48
CA SER A 92 5.05 -1.33 -6.52
C SER A 92 5.80 -1.71 -7.79
N ALA A 93 6.68 -2.70 -7.66
CA ALA A 93 7.38 -3.29 -8.78
C ALA A 93 7.49 -4.79 -8.53
N ALA A 94 7.11 -5.61 -9.52
CA ALA A 94 7.18 -7.06 -9.42
C ALA A 94 7.64 -7.66 -10.74
N ALA A 95 8.46 -8.70 -10.64
CA ALA A 95 8.88 -9.53 -11.76
C ALA A 95 8.35 -10.95 -11.53
N THR A 96 7.82 -11.55 -12.59
CA THR A 96 7.36 -12.94 -12.61
C THR A 96 8.03 -13.65 -13.77
N TRP A 97 8.69 -14.76 -13.48
CA TRP A 97 9.31 -15.61 -14.48
C TRP A 97 8.66 -17.00 -14.41
N SER A 98 8.11 -17.47 -15.52
CA SER A 98 7.42 -18.76 -15.63
C SER A 98 8.06 -19.62 -16.71
N ARG A 99 8.47 -20.85 -16.37
CA ARG A 99 9.10 -21.75 -17.34
C ARG A 99 8.62 -23.19 -17.18
N PRO A 100 8.32 -23.89 -18.28
CA PRO A 100 8.08 -25.32 -18.26
C PRO A 100 9.32 -26.06 -17.76
N THR A 101 9.13 -27.00 -16.83
CA THR A 101 10.26 -27.74 -16.26
C THR A 101 10.77 -28.83 -17.20
N GLY A 102 9.96 -29.26 -18.16
CA GLY A 102 10.23 -30.39 -19.06
C GLY A 102 10.01 -31.76 -18.43
N LEU A 103 9.58 -31.83 -17.17
CA LEU A 103 9.30 -33.07 -16.46
C LEU A 103 7.79 -33.38 -16.51
N GLY A 104 7.40 -34.60 -16.90
CA GLY A 104 5.98 -34.93 -17.08
C GLY A 104 5.11 -34.83 -15.82
N TRP A 105 5.71 -34.89 -14.63
CA TRP A 105 5.02 -34.78 -13.34
C TRP A 105 5.00 -33.34 -12.78
N LEU A 106 5.69 -32.40 -13.44
CA LEU A 106 5.89 -31.02 -12.99
C LEU A 106 5.73 -30.10 -14.19
N GLY A 107 4.61 -29.38 -14.30
CA GLY A 107 4.35 -28.51 -15.44
C GLY A 107 5.31 -27.32 -15.48
N ASP A 108 4.96 -26.26 -14.77
CA ASP A 108 5.69 -24.99 -14.80
C ASP A 108 6.31 -24.67 -13.44
N VAL A 109 7.45 -23.98 -13.47
CA VAL A 109 8.03 -23.29 -12.31
C VAL A 109 7.79 -21.80 -12.50
N VAL A 110 7.17 -21.19 -11.50
CA VAL A 110 6.91 -19.75 -11.45
C VAL A 110 7.67 -19.14 -10.29
N VAL A 111 8.59 -18.24 -10.60
CA VAL A 111 9.33 -17.44 -9.63
C VAL A 111 8.81 -16.02 -9.68
N GLN A 112 8.43 -15.47 -8.53
CA GLN A 112 7.99 -14.08 -8.41
C GLN A 112 8.79 -13.38 -7.33
N ALA A 113 9.22 -12.17 -7.61
CA ALA A 113 9.81 -11.27 -6.63
C ALA A 113 9.25 -9.86 -6.85
N GLY A 114 9.04 -9.12 -5.77
CA GLY A 114 8.55 -7.76 -5.88
C GLY A 114 8.82 -6.93 -4.63
N VAL A 115 8.72 -5.63 -4.82
CA VAL A 115 8.81 -4.61 -3.78
C VAL A 115 7.58 -3.72 -3.87
N GLN A 116 7.04 -3.34 -2.73
CA GLN A 116 5.96 -2.35 -2.64
C GLN A 116 6.22 -1.44 -1.45
N GLY A 117 5.83 -0.18 -1.54
CA GLY A 117 6.07 0.74 -0.45
C GLY A 117 5.25 2.01 -0.52
N ALA A 118 5.31 2.74 0.58
CA ALA A 118 4.65 4.03 0.75
C ALA A 118 5.68 5.05 1.28
N GLY A 119 5.57 6.27 0.74
CA GLY A 119 6.25 7.45 1.25
C GLY A 119 5.69 7.91 2.59
N PRO A 120 6.19 9.05 3.10
CA PRO A 120 5.78 9.55 4.40
C PRO A 120 4.25 9.70 4.51
N ILE A 121 3.70 9.27 5.65
CA ILE A 121 2.28 9.36 5.99
C ILE A 121 2.17 10.22 7.24
N GLU A 122 1.38 11.29 7.17
CA GLU A 122 1.02 12.04 8.38
C GLU A 122 -0.14 11.31 9.09
N TRP A 123 -0.03 11.11 10.40
CA TRP A 123 -1.02 10.38 11.19
C TRP A 123 -2.07 11.28 11.84
N ASN A 124 -1.76 12.58 11.96
CA ASN A 124 -2.64 13.59 12.54
C ASN A 124 -2.66 14.89 11.72
N GLU A 125 -3.67 15.71 11.97
CA GLU A 125 -4.00 16.92 11.22
C GLU A 125 -2.96 18.03 11.41
N GLU A 126 -2.30 18.02 12.57
CA GLU A 126 -1.16 18.90 12.87
C GLU A 126 0.08 18.57 12.03
N ASN A 127 0.17 17.33 11.52
CA ASN A 127 1.35 16.74 10.88
C ASN A 127 2.58 16.70 11.82
N SER A 128 2.33 16.45 13.10
CA SER A 128 3.37 16.27 14.14
C SER A 128 3.78 14.80 14.31
N LEU A 129 2.90 13.86 13.95
CA LEU A 129 3.19 12.42 13.90
C LEU A 129 3.26 11.93 12.46
N ARG A 130 4.38 11.29 12.11
CA ARG A 130 4.62 10.77 10.76
C ARG A 130 5.15 9.34 10.77
N GLU A 131 4.73 8.59 9.75
CA GLU A 131 5.43 7.38 9.33
C GLU A 131 6.53 7.76 8.34
N PRO A 132 7.77 7.25 8.51
CA PRO A 132 8.78 7.37 7.48
C PRO A 132 8.41 6.56 6.23
N PHE A 133 9.13 6.78 5.14
CA PHE A 133 9.05 5.89 3.98
C PHE A 133 9.37 4.45 4.39
N TYR A 134 8.59 3.50 3.89
CA TYR A 134 8.88 2.08 4.05
C TYR A 134 8.65 1.33 2.73
N ALA A 135 9.38 0.23 2.58
CA ALA A 135 9.25 -0.69 1.46
C ALA A 135 9.30 -2.13 1.95
N LEU A 136 8.49 -2.99 1.35
CA LEU A 136 8.32 -4.39 1.70
C LEU A 136 8.74 -5.24 0.52
N VAL A 137 9.76 -6.07 0.71
CA VAL A 137 10.21 -7.03 -0.29
C VAL A 137 9.49 -8.36 -0.07
N ASN A 138 8.93 -8.91 -1.14
CA ASN A 138 8.21 -10.17 -1.14
C ASN A 138 8.76 -11.07 -2.24
N ALA A 139 8.78 -12.38 -2.01
CA ALA A 139 9.14 -13.34 -3.04
C ALA A 139 8.39 -14.66 -2.87
N SER A 140 8.26 -15.41 -3.96
CA SER A 140 7.69 -16.75 -3.95
C SER A 140 8.23 -17.60 -5.09
N ILE A 141 8.30 -18.90 -4.85
CA ILE A 141 8.47 -19.92 -5.87
C ILE A 141 7.26 -20.85 -5.85
N ARG A 142 6.72 -21.16 -7.03
CA ARG A 142 5.56 -22.04 -7.18
C ARG A 142 5.82 -23.06 -8.27
N PHE A 143 5.47 -24.29 -7.96
CA PHE A 143 5.46 -25.43 -8.86
C PHE A 143 4.02 -25.69 -9.27
N GLU A 144 3.75 -25.71 -10.57
CA GLU A 144 2.42 -25.89 -11.13
C GLU A 144 2.32 -27.21 -11.89
N HIS A 145 1.21 -27.91 -11.69
CA HIS A 145 0.82 -29.08 -12.45
C HIS A 145 -0.70 -29.03 -12.68
N ARG A 146 -1.20 -29.81 -13.65
CA ARG A 146 -2.63 -29.83 -13.99
C ARG A 146 -3.55 -30.08 -12.79
N ARG A 147 -3.13 -30.96 -11.87
CA ARG A 147 -3.92 -31.40 -10.71
C ARG A 147 -3.55 -30.73 -9.39
N TRP A 148 -2.44 -30.01 -9.32
CA TRP A 148 -1.96 -29.44 -8.07
C TRP A 148 -0.99 -28.29 -8.31
N SER A 149 -0.87 -27.40 -7.32
CA SER A 149 0.23 -26.43 -7.26
C SER A 149 0.79 -26.33 -5.86
N LEU A 150 2.12 -26.27 -5.73
CA LEU A 150 2.81 -26.09 -4.47
C LEU A 150 3.62 -24.79 -4.52
N GLY A 151 3.31 -23.86 -3.62
CA GLY A 151 4.01 -22.59 -3.49
C GLY A 151 4.71 -22.48 -2.15
N VAL A 152 5.92 -21.92 -2.17
CA VAL A 152 6.63 -21.43 -0.97
C VAL A 152 6.81 -19.92 -1.15
N TRP A 153 6.48 -19.16 -0.13
CA TRP A 153 6.49 -17.70 -0.20
C TRP A 153 7.04 -17.07 1.07
N GLY A 154 7.56 -15.85 0.91
CA GLY A 154 7.95 -14.97 1.99
C GLY A 154 7.43 -13.56 1.76
N ARG A 155 6.96 -12.92 2.84
CA ARG A 155 6.47 -11.55 2.87
C ARG A 155 7.31 -10.72 3.83
N ASN A 156 7.57 -9.46 3.47
CA ASN A 156 8.42 -8.56 4.25
C ASN A 156 9.79 -9.20 4.58
N LEU A 157 10.47 -9.70 3.54
CA LEU A 157 11.72 -10.47 3.65
C LEU A 157 12.85 -9.67 4.31
N THR A 158 12.81 -8.35 4.17
CA THR A 158 13.74 -7.38 4.78
C THR A 158 13.45 -7.10 6.24
N GLU A 159 12.37 -7.67 6.81
CA GLU A 159 11.98 -7.43 8.21
C GLU A 159 11.81 -5.94 8.51
N THR A 160 11.21 -5.22 7.56
CA THR A 160 10.95 -3.79 7.69
C THR A 160 9.84 -3.58 8.71
N ASP A 161 10.15 -2.83 9.77
CA ASP A 161 9.18 -2.33 10.73
C ASP A 161 8.47 -1.10 10.16
N TYR A 162 7.15 -1.08 10.28
CA TYR A 162 6.30 0.03 9.83
C TYR A 162 5.00 0.04 10.63
N ASN A 163 4.35 1.20 10.71
CA ASN A 163 3.02 1.34 11.29
C ASN A 163 1.96 1.46 10.20
N VAL A 164 0.80 0.85 10.44
CA VAL A 164 -0.34 0.85 9.50
C VAL A 164 -1.50 1.71 9.95
N PHE A 165 -1.55 2.05 11.23
CA PHE A 165 -2.62 2.84 11.80
C PHE A 165 -2.19 3.53 13.09
N TYR A 166 -2.69 4.73 13.31
CA TYR A 166 -2.51 5.51 14.54
C TYR A 166 -3.87 5.78 15.17
N PHE A 167 -3.94 5.77 16.51
CA PHE A 167 -5.10 6.25 17.23
C PHE A 167 -4.72 6.79 18.60
N LYS A 168 -5.54 7.71 19.11
CA LYS A 168 -5.42 8.25 20.45
C LYS A 168 -6.53 7.69 21.34
N SER A 169 -6.20 7.30 22.57
CA SER A 169 -7.17 6.81 23.55
C SER A 169 -6.75 7.22 24.95
N ILE A 170 -7.65 7.88 25.68
CA ILE A 170 -7.43 8.32 27.07
C ILE A 170 -6.11 9.10 27.20
N GLY A 171 -5.89 10.07 26.31
CA GLY A 171 -4.68 10.89 26.27
C GLY A 171 -3.40 10.19 25.77
N ASN A 172 -3.41 8.87 25.57
CA ASN A 172 -2.26 8.10 25.12
C ASN A 172 -2.29 7.85 23.61
N GLU A 173 -1.11 7.80 23.01
CA GLU A 173 -0.91 7.56 21.59
C GLU A 173 -0.57 6.11 21.33
N PHE A 174 -1.27 5.50 20.39
CA PHE A 174 -1.08 4.11 20.01
C PHE A 174 -0.88 3.98 18.50
N VAL A 175 -0.06 3.01 18.12
CA VAL A 175 0.13 2.62 16.73
C VAL A 175 -0.10 1.12 16.57
N GLN A 176 -0.71 0.76 15.45
CA GLN A 176 -0.78 -0.61 15.00
C GLN A 176 0.41 -0.90 14.09
N ARG A 177 1.24 -1.86 14.50
CA ARG A 177 2.37 -2.31 13.68
C ARG A 177 1.90 -3.11 12.49
N GLY A 178 2.60 -2.94 11.38
CA GLY A 178 2.49 -3.78 10.20
C GLY A 178 2.90 -5.21 10.49
N ARG A 179 2.55 -6.11 9.56
CA ARG A 179 2.91 -7.53 9.71
C ARG A 179 4.43 -7.69 9.63
N PRO A 180 5.04 -8.45 10.56
CA PRO A 180 6.46 -8.75 10.50
C PRO A 180 6.77 -9.68 9.33
N ARG A 181 8.06 -10.00 9.15
CA ARG A 181 8.50 -11.03 8.20
C ARG A 181 7.72 -12.33 8.43
N SER A 182 7.16 -12.88 7.38
CA SER A 182 6.41 -14.13 7.43
C SER A 182 6.71 -15.02 6.23
N PHE A 183 6.61 -16.32 6.45
CA PHE A 183 6.81 -17.34 5.44
C PHE A 183 5.62 -18.28 5.44
N GLY A 184 5.37 -18.91 4.31
CA GLY A 184 4.31 -19.91 4.22
C GLY A 184 4.48 -20.84 3.04
N ILE A 185 3.73 -21.93 3.14
CA ILE A 185 3.61 -22.94 2.10
C ILE A 185 2.13 -23.03 1.76
N THR A 186 1.81 -23.10 0.47
CA THR A 186 0.44 -23.22 -0.02
C THR A 186 0.38 -24.39 -0.99
N LEU A 187 -0.47 -25.37 -0.68
CA LEU A 187 -0.81 -26.47 -1.58
C LEU A 187 -2.25 -26.26 -2.07
N THR A 188 -2.42 -26.26 -3.38
CA THR A 188 -3.73 -26.24 -4.03
C THR A 188 -3.91 -27.55 -4.78
N LEU A 189 -5.06 -28.19 -4.62
CA LEU A 189 -5.45 -29.40 -5.34
C LEU A 189 -6.64 -29.08 -6.23
N ASN A 190 -6.54 -29.40 -7.51
CA ASN A 190 -7.64 -29.27 -8.46
C ASN A 190 -8.30 -30.65 -8.58
N ILE A 191 -9.52 -30.78 -8.09
CA ILE A 191 -10.32 -32.00 -8.14
C ILE A 191 -11.41 -31.75 -9.18
N ASP A 192 -11.43 -32.57 -10.23
CA ASP A 192 -12.46 -32.58 -11.27
C ASP A 192 -13.80 -33.12 -10.73
#